data_AF-A0A3A0FCJ7-F1
#
_entry.id   AF-A0A3A0FCJ7-F1
#
_cell.length_a   1.000
_cell.length_b   1.000
_cell.length_c   1.000
_cell.angle_alpha   90.00
_cell.angle_beta   90.00
_cell.angle_gamma   90.00
#
_symmetry.space_group_name_H-M   'P 1'
#
loop_
_entity.id
_entity.type
_entity.pdbx_description
1 polymer ?
#
loop_
_entity_poly.entity_id
_entity_poly.type
_entity_poly.pdbx_seq_one_letter_code
_entity_poly.pdbx_strand_id
1 'polypeptide(L)'
;MKNNQNDSKNVSPWQEYWDTCDKLTKKAEDLVRECIKGTRKGLPDEPNYLHSFRVRDMVSSCHHWDDPDYDLFIAALLHDIVEDGGVSFEELEKMGFTKRTVELVRLCSHDMNIKDKTERWIRMIVHLVEAKDEDAWRIKLADLTDNLAQSKGLSPENRQFMVEVKAPMLLRLGHVGYSAYGKLQDEMERQKKELAKQWRYVVTQWTEEFDIDGLYDHFAVLGDFEDRCTAFVHAVTEMEARVRERLEPKVDWNPLERDDRVRPPFGRPNKFNKIVFSKAASRRDKTGYDSIYVYIEVIEVPYDAVVGERMFNRECGWDVHYFYEKLTGSKKDKQKSDALFSLKRDRKKPTQCHLWKKEELTDGDLDNAFDVLHTFSEDSHFSRRLIKCKDCGQLYLKEFYEEIDWIDGEDPQYVTYIPVESQKEAETINQVGLWEFQAFSPRINRDWPKDEPKKIYWIGR
;
A
#
# COMPACT_ATOMS: atom_id res chain seq x y z
N MET A 1 10.67 -51.96 69.85
CA MET A 1 10.60 -50.48 69.81
C MET A 1 10.67 -50.06 68.35
N LYS A 2 9.55 -49.59 67.79
CA LYS A 2 9.49 -49.03 66.44
C LYS A 2 9.98 -47.59 66.54
N ASN A 3 11.17 -47.30 66.02
CA ASN A 3 11.60 -45.91 65.83
C ASN A 3 10.99 -45.40 64.53
N ASN A 4 10.06 -44.48 64.71
CA ASN A 4 9.43 -43.67 63.67
C ASN A 4 9.94 -42.24 63.86
N GLN A 5 10.08 -41.51 62.74
CA GLN A 5 10.16 -40.05 62.63
C GLN A 5 11.53 -39.42 63.01
N ASN A 6 12.09 -38.47 62.26
CA ASN A 6 11.56 -37.58 61.21
C ASN A 6 12.74 -37.17 60.31
N ASP A 7 12.79 -37.64 59.07
CA ASP A 7 13.62 -37.02 58.03
C ASP A 7 12.85 -35.81 57.47
N SER A 8 12.83 -34.70 58.22
CA SER A 8 12.49 -33.41 57.63
C SER A 8 13.62 -33.02 56.69
N LYS A 9 13.49 -33.38 55.41
CA LYS A 9 14.38 -32.93 54.35
C LYS A 9 14.42 -31.40 54.40
N ASN A 10 15.58 -30.86 54.77
CA ASN A 10 15.84 -29.43 54.82
C ASN A 10 15.96 -28.95 53.37
N VAL A 11 14.83 -28.65 52.73
CA VAL A 11 14.79 -28.15 51.36
C VAL A 11 15.37 -26.73 51.39
N SER A 12 16.34 -26.46 50.50
CA SER A 12 16.94 -25.12 50.38
C SER A 12 15.84 -24.10 50.08
N PRO A 13 15.82 -22.91 50.72
CA PRO A 13 14.86 -21.85 50.41
C PRO A 13 14.81 -21.48 48.92
N TRP A 14 15.93 -21.64 48.22
CA TRP A 14 16.00 -21.44 46.78
C TRP A 14 15.22 -22.50 46.01
N GLN A 15 15.27 -23.77 46.43
CA GLN A 15 14.53 -24.85 45.77
C GLN A 15 13.02 -24.63 45.90
N GLU A 16 12.53 -24.19 47.07
CA GLU A 16 11.12 -23.85 47.25
C GLU A 16 10.68 -22.67 46.37
N TYR A 17 11.56 -21.68 46.20
CA TYR A 17 11.34 -20.57 45.28
C TYR A 17 11.23 -21.05 43.83
N TRP A 18 12.21 -21.81 43.33
CA TRP A 18 12.19 -22.34 41.96
C TRP A 18 10.97 -23.23 41.69
N ASP A 19 10.64 -24.13 42.62
CA ASP A 19 9.45 -24.98 42.52
C ASP A 19 8.16 -24.14 42.47
N THR A 20 8.13 -22.99 43.14
CA THR A 20 6.99 -22.06 43.10
C THR A 20 6.91 -21.34 41.75
N CYS A 21 8.04 -20.84 41.26
CA CYS A 21 8.15 -20.20 39.95
C CYS A 21 7.73 -21.15 38.81
N ASP A 22 8.17 -22.40 38.84
CA ASP A 22 7.79 -23.42 37.86
C ASP A 22 6.28 -23.71 37.89
N LYS A 23 5.70 -23.83 39.10
CA LYS A 23 4.25 -24.01 39.27
C LYS A 23 3.45 -22.83 38.71
N LEU A 24 3.88 -21.60 38.98
CA LEU A 24 3.22 -20.39 38.48
C LEU A 24 3.37 -20.26 36.96
N THR A 25 4.53 -20.56 36.42
CA THR A 25 4.78 -20.58 34.97
C THR A 25 3.84 -21.57 34.30
N LYS A 26 3.79 -22.81 34.80
CA LYS A 26 2.90 -23.84 34.26
C LYS A 26 1.43 -23.43 34.34
N LYS A 27 1.03 -22.83 35.47
CA LYS A 27 -0.33 -22.29 35.65
C LYS A 27 -0.67 -21.20 34.64
N ALA A 28 0.25 -20.28 34.36
CA ALA A 28 0.05 -19.25 33.35
C ALA A 28 -0.06 -19.83 31.93
N GLU A 29 0.76 -20.82 31.59
CA GLU A 29 0.68 -21.52 30.30
C GLU A 29 -0.67 -22.19 30.09
N ASP A 30 -1.17 -22.89 31.11
CA ASP A 30 -2.46 -23.58 31.06
C ASP A 30 -3.59 -22.54 30.95
N LEU A 31 -3.54 -21.47 31.75
CA LEU A 31 -4.51 -20.38 31.71
C LEU A 31 -4.59 -19.73 30.32
N VAL A 32 -3.46 -19.42 29.69
CA VAL A 32 -3.41 -18.83 28.34
C VAL A 32 -4.02 -19.75 27.29
N ARG A 33 -3.70 -21.05 27.32
CA ARG A 33 -4.29 -22.04 26.39
C ARG A 33 -5.79 -22.22 26.61
N GLU A 34 -6.23 -22.13 27.86
CA GLU A 34 -7.63 -22.32 28.24
C GLU A 34 -8.49 -21.10 27.94
N CYS A 35 -8.00 -19.88 28.16
CA CYS A 35 -8.81 -18.67 28.04
C CYS A 35 -8.67 -17.99 26.67
N ILE A 36 -7.47 -17.96 26.07
CA ILE A 36 -7.25 -17.31 24.77
C ILE A 36 -7.59 -18.28 23.65
N LYS A 37 -8.80 -18.12 23.08
CA LYS A 37 -9.35 -18.99 22.03
C LYS A 37 -9.27 -18.37 20.65
N GLY A 38 -9.57 -19.18 19.64
CA GLY A 38 -9.64 -18.76 18.25
C GLY A 38 -8.28 -18.76 17.55
N THR A 39 -8.25 -18.11 16.40
CA THR A 39 -7.11 -18.08 15.49
C THR A 39 -6.54 -16.68 15.41
N ARG A 40 -5.25 -16.59 15.12
CA ARG A 40 -4.54 -15.34 15.00
C ARG A 40 -5.14 -14.52 13.85
N LYS A 41 -5.30 -13.22 14.08
CA LYS A 41 -5.94 -12.32 13.11
C LYS A 41 -5.19 -12.35 11.78
N GLY A 42 -5.85 -12.81 10.72
CA GLY A 42 -5.26 -12.90 9.39
C GLY A 42 -4.43 -14.15 9.11
N LEU A 43 -4.31 -15.06 10.08
CA LEU A 43 -3.57 -16.32 10.00
C LEU A 43 -4.47 -17.44 10.55
N PRO A 44 -5.41 -17.96 9.74
CA PRO A 44 -6.46 -18.87 10.22
C PRO A 44 -5.92 -20.22 10.72
N ASP A 45 -4.72 -20.63 10.30
CA ASP A 45 -4.09 -21.88 10.71
C ASP A 45 -3.28 -21.76 12.01
N GLU A 46 -3.23 -20.56 12.61
CA GLU A 46 -2.42 -20.30 13.79
C GLU A 46 -3.28 -20.03 15.02
N PRO A 47 -3.19 -20.84 16.09
CA PRO A 47 -3.91 -20.57 17.34
C PRO A 47 -3.49 -19.24 17.99
N ASN A 48 -4.47 -18.44 18.44
CA ASN A 48 -4.20 -17.08 18.95
C ASN A 48 -3.28 -17.09 20.20
N TYR A 49 -3.43 -18.08 21.08
CA TYR A 49 -2.63 -18.19 22.30
C TYR A 49 -1.12 -18.33 22.03
N LEU A 50 -0.68 -18.77 20.84
CA LEU A 50 0.74 -18.93 20.52
C LEU A 50 1.49 -17.59 20.51
N HIS A 51 0.78 -16.48 20.27
CA HIS A 51 1.34 -15.14 20.37
C HIS A 51 1.96 -14.88 21.74
N SER A 52 1.22 -15.15 22.81
CA SER A 52 1.70 -14.95 24.19
C SER A 52 2.94 -15.80 24.52
N PHE A 53 3.03 -17.02 23.98
CA PHE A 53 4.22 -17.87 24.14
C PHE A 53 5.44 -17.27 23.43
N ARG A 54 5.28 -16.78 22.19
CA ARG A 54 6.37 -16.13 21.46
C ARG A 54 6.84 -14.85 22.14
N VAL A 55 5.91 -14.03 22.64
CA VAL A 55 6.24 -12.81 23.38
C VAL A 55 7.09 -13.13 24.62
N ARG A 56 6.67 -14.11 25.43
CA ARG A 56 7.48 -14.62 26.55
C ARG A 56 8.86 -15.08 26.09
N ASP A 57 8.94 -15.90 25.05
CA ASP A 57 10.21 -16.47 24.58
C ASP A 57 11.16 -15.37 24.07
N MET A 58 10.63 -14.34 23.39
CA MET A 58 11.40 -13.18 22.96
C MET A 58 11.95 -12.39 24.15
N VAL A 59 11.12 -12.12 25.16
CA VAL A 59 11.54 -11.44 26.39
C VAL A 59 12.61 -12.25 27.13
N SER A 60 12.39 -13.56 27.29
CA SER A 60 13.35 -14.47 27.94
C SER A 60 14.68 -14.53 27.21
N SER A 61 14.68 -14.56 25.88
CA SER A 61 15.91 -14.57 25.06
C SER A 61 16.77 -13.31 25.19
N CYS A 62 16.18 -12.22 25.69
CA CYS A 62 16.87 -10.95 25.94
C CYS A 62 17.36 -10.84 27.39
N HIS A 63 16.99 -11.77 28.28
CA HIS A 63 17.41 -11.77 29.67
C HIS A 63 18.72 -12.55 29.87
N HIS A 64 19.48 -12.20 30.91
CA HIS A 64 20.61 -13.00 31.34
C HIS A 64 20.10 -14.24 32.11
N TRP A 65 20.57 -15.42 31.72
CA TRP A 65 20.11 -16.71 32.27
C TRP A 65 20.59 -16.99 33.70
N ASP A 66 21.59 -16.26 34.18
CA ASP A 66 22.13 -16.42 35.54
C ASP A 66 21.19 -15.84 36.62
N ASP A 67 20.16 -15.08 36.21
CA ASP A 67 19.14 -14.52 37.10
C ASP A 67 17.80 -14.38 36.35
N PRO A 68 17.02 -15.47 36.17
CA PRO A 68 15.76 -15.42 35.44
C PRO A 68 14.67 -14.65 36.21
N ASP A 69 14.15 -13.60 35.58
CA ASP A 69 13.01 -12.84 36.11
C ASP A 69 11.69 -13.51 35.73
N TYR A 70 11.21 -14.40 36.60
CA TYR A 70 9.95 -15.11 36.38
C TYR A 70 8.74 -14.19 36.36
N ASP A 71 8.74 -13.11 37.14
CA ASP A 71 7.61 -12.19 37.15
C ASP A 71 7.45 -11.53 35.79
N LEU A 72 8.57 -11.09 35.19
CA LEU A 72 8.61 -10.58 33.83
C LEU A 72 8.16 -11.64 32.80
N PHE A 73 8.66 -12.87 32.88
CA PHE A 73 8.32 -13.92 31.89
C PHE A 73 6.86 -14.35 31.99
N ILE A 74 6.35 -14.51 33.21
CA ILE A 74 4.95 -14.84 33.45
C ILE A 74 4.06 -13.67 32.99
N ALA A 75 4.43 -12.42 33.28
CA ALA A 75 3.69 -11.26 32.80
C ALA A 75 3.70 -11.15 31.26
N ALA A 76 4.83 -11.44 30.61
CA ALA A 76 4.92 -11.49 29.15
C ALA A 76 3.98 -12.56 28.55
N LEU A 77 3.85 -13.71 29.22
CA LEU A 77 2.92 -14.76 28.84
C LEU A 77 1.46 -14.36 29.09
N LEU A 78 1.18 -13.56 30.13
CA LEU A 78 -0.16 -13.15 30.52
C LEU A 78 -0.62 -11.81 29.93
N HIS A 79 0.21 -11.12 29.14
CA HIS A 79 -0.02 -9.71 28.79
C HIS A 79 -1.38 -9.42 28.11
N ASP A 80 -1.91 -10.38 27.34
CA ASP A 80 -3.21 -10.29 26.65
C ASP A 80 -4.36 -10.97 27.41
N ILE A 81 -4.10 -11.62 28.56
CA ILE A 81 -5.08 -12.51 29.22
C ILE A 81 -6.35 -11.79 29.66
N VAL A 82 -6.24 -10.50 29.97
CA VAL A 82 -7.36 -9.66 30.39
C VAL A 82 -8.26 -9.31 29.21
N GLU A 83 -7.66 -9.02 28.05
CA GLU A 83 -8.36 -8.59 26.85
C GLU A 83 -8.95 -9.76 26.07
N ASP A 84 -8.12 -10.76 25.80
CA ASP A 84 -8.43 -11.88 24.92
C ASP A 84 -8.91 -13.12 25.71
N GLY A 85 -8.53 -13.22 26.98
CA GLY A 85 -8.93 -14.31 27.88
C GLY A 85 -10.07 -13.97 28.83
N GLY A 86 -10.39 -12.68 29.01
CA GLY A 86 -11.45 -12.20 29.89
C GLY A 86 -11.20 -12.42 31.39
N VAL A 87 -9.94 -12.63 31.80
CA VAL A 87 -9.55 -12.85 33.20
C VAL A 87 -9.29 -11.53 33.89
N SER A 88 -9.83 -11.31 35.09
CA SER A 88 -9.62 -10.06 35.84
C SER A 88 -8.29 -10.05 36.60
N PHE A 89 -7.79 -8.85 36.94
CA PHE A 89 -6.58 -8.72 37.76
C PHE A 89 -6.74 -9.36 39.15
N GLU A 90 -7.93 -9.24 39.75
CA GLU A 90 -8.26 -9.84 41.05
C GLU A 90 -8.28 -11.37 40.97
N GLU A 91 -8.67 -11.93 39.82
CA GLU A 91 -8.58 -13.38 39.58
C GLU A 91 -7.13 -13.84 39.50
N LEU A 92 -6.25 -13.09 38.82
CA LEU A 92 -4.82 -13.39 38.77
C LEU A 92 -4.20 -13.36 40.19
N GLU A 93 -4.52 -12.37 41.00
CA GLU A 93 -4.06 -12.30 42.40
C GLU A 93 -4.55 -13.50 43.22
N LYS A 94 -5.85 -13.86 43.11
CA LYS A 94 -6.42 -15.05 43.77
C LYS A 94 -5.80 -16.36 43.30
N MET A 95 -5.31 -16.40 42.06
CA MET A 95 -4.57 -17.53 41.53
C MET A 95 -3.14 -17.63 42.09
N GLY A 96 -2.68 -16.66 42.87
CA GLY A 96 -1.37 -16.67 43.52
C GLY A 96 -0.25 -16.12 42.66
N PHE A 97 -0.56 -15.45 41.53
CA PHE A 97 0.44 -14.66 40.82
C PHE A 97 0.90 -13.51 41.70
N THR A 98 2.19 -13.16 41.59
CA THR A 98 2.78 -12.12 42.44
C THR A 98 2.19 -10.76 42.10
N LYS A 99 2.31 -9.81 43.04
CA LYS A 99 1.90 -8.42 42.79
C LYS A 99 2.66 -7.81 41.60
N ARG A 100 3.94 -8.16 41.44
CA ARG A 100 4.78 -7.68 40.34
C ARG A 100 4.27 -8.19 38.99
N THR A 101 3.99 -9.49 38.88
CA THR A 101 3.38 -10.08 37.67
C THR A 101 2.08 -9.35 37.30
N VAL A 102 1.17 -9.16 38.26
CA VAL A 102 -0.14 -8.53 38.01
C VAL A 102 -0.02 -7.05 37.63
N GLU A 103 0.92 -6.33 38.25
CA GLU A 103 1.22 -4.94 37.90
C GLU A 103 1.71 -4.80 36.46
N LEU A 104 2.62 -5.68 36.02
CA LEU A 104 3.11 -5.70 34.65
C LEU A 104 2.01 -6.01 33.64
N VAL A 105 1.18 -7.02 33.90
CA VAL A 105 0.02 -7.34 33.04
C VAL A 105 -0.92 -6.14 32.94
N ARG A 106 -1.16 -5.44 34.05
CA ARG A 106 -2.01 -4.24 34.08
C ARG A 106 -1.46 -3.10 33.23
N LEU A 107 -0.15 -2.86 33.28
CA LEU A 107 0.50 -1.83 32.45
C LEU A 107 0.44 -2.17 30.96
N CYS A 108 0.43 -3.46 30.60
CA CYS A 108 0.38 -3.92 29.21
C CYS A 108 -1.04 -4.10 28.64
N SER A 109 -2.08 -4.03 29.47
CA SER A 109 -3.48 -4.23 29.08
C SER A 109 -4.19 -2.92 28.70
N HIS A 110 -5.14 -2.99 27.78
CA HIS A 110 -6.04 -1.89 27.41
C HIS A 110 -7.18 -1.71 28.41
N ASP A 111 -7.63 -0.46 28.57
CA ASP A 111 -8.88 -0.17 29.27
C ASP A 111 -10.08 -0.48 28.36
N MET A 112 -10.73 -1.61 28.62
CA MET A 112 -11.88 -2.09 27.85
C MET A 112 -13.15 -1.23 27.98
N ASN A 113 -13.17 -0.25 28.90
CA ASN A 113 -14.28 0.72 28.98
C ASN A 113 -14.24 1.75 27.85
N ILE A 114 -13.09 1.93 27.19
CA ILE A 114 -12.92 2.86 26.08
C ILE A 114 -13.29 2.15 24.78
N LYS A 115 -14.33 2.65 24.10
CA LYS A 115 -14.85 2.01 22.88
C LYS A 115 -13.88 2.14 21.71
N ASP A 116 -13.28 3.32 21.54
CA ASP A 116 -12.36 3.59 20.44
C ASP A 116 -11.04 2.82 20.61
N LYS A 117 -10.63 2.09 19.56
CA LYS A 117 -9.43 1.24 19.60
C LYS A 117 -8.14 2.05 19.61
N THR A 118 -8.14 3.19 18.92
CA THR A 118 -6.97 4.07 18.84
C THR A 118 -6.77 4.78 20.16
N GLU A 119 -7.85 5.30 20.77
CA GLU A 119 -7.82 5.91 22.09
C GLU A 119 -7.34 4.91 23.15
N ARG A 120 -7.87 3.67 23.16
CA ARG A 120 -7.40 2.59 24.06
C ARG A 120 -5.90 2.41 24.02
N TRP A 121 -5.38 2.27 22.80
CA TRP A 121 -3.96 2.06 22.59
C TRP A 121 -3.13 3.28 23.03
N ILE A 122 -3.55 4.50 22.68
CA ILE A 122 -2.86 5.73 23.11
C ILE A 122 -2.81 5.83 24.63
N ARG A 123 -3.92 5.57 25.33
CA ARG A 123 -3.96 5.64 26.80
C ARG A 123 -3.03 4.63 27.47
N MET A 124 -3.00 3.39 26.96
CA MET A 124 -2.06 2.38 27.45
C MET A 124 -0.60 2.85 27.25
N ILE A 125 -0.26 3.45 26.11
CA ILE A 125 1.09 4.02 25.91
C ILE A 125 1.38 5.16 26.89
N VAL A 126 0.43 6.06 27.14
CA VAL A 126 0.59 7.13 28.15
C VAL A 126 0.87 6.54 29.53
N HIS A 127 0.10 5.54 29.96
CA HIS A 127 0.34 4.87 31.24
C HIS A 127 1.72 4.19 31.30
N LEU A 128 2.18 3.56 30.21
CA LEU A 128 3.52 2.97 30.13
C LEU A 128 4.63 4.03 30.26
N VAL A 129 4.46 5.19 29.65
CA VAL A 129 5.40 6.32 29.75
C VAL A 129 5.42 6.89 31.18
N GLU A 130 4.25 7.03 31.81
CA GLU A 130 4.12 7.56 33.17
C GLU A 130 4.71 6.62 34.22
N ALA A 131 4.48 5.31 34.08
CA ALA A 131 4.99 4.28 34.98
C ALA A 131 6.52 4.17 34.94
N LYS A 132 7.15 4.47 33.79
CA LYS A 132 8.61 4.34 33.57
C LYS A 132 9.15 2.96 33.94
N ASP A 133 8.31 1.94 33.75
CA ASP A 133 8.62 0.56 34.12
C ASP A 133 9.31 -0.17 32.97
N GLU A 134 10.57 -0.55 33.15
CA GLU A 134 11.37 -1.17 32.10
C GLU A 134 10.79 -2.49 31.61
N ASP A 135 10.29 -3.30 32.53
CA ASP A 135 9.79 -4.64 32.25
C ASP A 135 8.50 -4.58 31.43
N ALA A 136 7.60 -3.66 31.77
CA ALA A 136 6.40 -3.42 30.98
C ALA A 136 6.74 -2.95 29.56
N TRP A 137 7.77 -2.10 29.42
CA TRP A 137 8.30 -1.71 28.10
C TRP A 137 8.90 -2.88 27.32
N ARG A 138 9.63 -3.79 27.99
CA ARG A 138 10.18 -5.01 27.35
C ARG A 138 9.06 -5.88 26.79
N ILE A 139 8.01 -6.12 27.58
CA ILE A 139 6.84 -6.89 27.16
C ILE A 139 6.20 -6.23 25.94
N LYS A 140 5.99 -4.90 25.97
CA LYS A 140 5.33 -4.20 24.87
C LYS A 140 6.16 -4.15 23.58
N LEU A 141 7.48 -4.02 23.70
CA LEU A 141 8.38 -4.12 22.54
C LEU A 141 8.34 -5.53 21.93
N ALA A 142 8.36 -6.58 22.75
CA ALA A 142 8.26 -7.96 22.28
C ALA A 142 6.90 -8.25 21.61
N ASP A 143 5.79 -7.84 22.24
CA ASP A 143 4.43 -7.89 21.68
C ASP A 143 4.38 -7.22 20.30
N LEU A 144 4.83 -5.97 20.20
CA LEU A 144 4.80 -5.27 18.93
C LEU A 144 5.73 -5.89 17.87
N THR A 145 6.86 -6.46 18.28
CA THR A 145 7.78 -7.14 17.36
C THR A 145 7.17 -8.42 16.79
N ASP A 146 6.51 -9.24 17.61
CA ASP A 146 5.77 -10.41 17.12
C ASP A 146 4.63 -9.98 16.18
N ASN A 147 3.88 -8.94 16.56
CA ASN A 147 2.80 -8.41 15.75
C ASN A 147 3.27 -7.91 14.36
N LEU A 148 4.45 -7.28 14.29
CA LEU A 148 5.04 -6.84 13.03
C LEU A 148 5.49 -8.02 12.17
N ALA A 149 6.12 -9.04 12.77
CA ALA A 149 6.50 -10.25 12.05
C ALA A 149 5.29 -10.94 11.40
N GLN A 150 4.14 -10.91 12.08
CA GLN A 150 2.88 -11.51 11.63
C GLN A 150 1.97 -10.56 10.84
N SER A 151 2.39 -9.31 10.62
CA SER A 151 1.52 -8.29 10.03
C SER A 151 1.09 -8.58 8.60
N LYS A 152 1.69 -9.59 7.94
CA LYS A 152 1.32 -10.05 6.60
C LYS A 152 -0.12 -10.57 6.51
N GLY A 153 -0.69 -11.08 7.61
CA GLY A 153 -2.09 -11.50 7.67
C GLY A 153 -3.08 -10.33 7.84
N LEU A 154 -2.61 -9.14 8.19
CA LEU A 154 -3.48 -7.98 8.43
C LEU A 154 -3.91 -7.31 7.12
N SER A 155 -5.01 -6.54 7.17
CA SER A 155 -5.37 -5.65 6.07
C SER A 155 -4.25 -4.61 5.82
N PRO A 156 -4.11 -4.11 4.59
CA PRO A 156 -3.09 -3.11 4.25
C PRO A 156 -3.09 -1.90 5.19
N GLU A 157 -4.26 -1.39 5.56
CA GLU A 157 -4.42 -0.21 6.42
C GLU A 157 -3.95 -0.49 7.85
N ASN A 158 -4.30 -1.65 8.40
CA ASN A 158 -3.86 -2.06 9.74
C ASN A 158 -2.35 -2.28 9.77
N ARG A 159 -1.79 -2.88 8.72
CA ARG A 159 -0.35 -3.08 8.58
C ARG A 159 0.40 -1.74 8.46
N GLN A 160 -0.13 -0.80 7.67
CA GLN A 160 0.44 0.54 7.53
C GLN A 160 0.44 1.28 8.88
N PHE A 161 -0.67 1.22 9.62
CA PHE A 161 -0.74 1.81 10.96
C PHE A 161 0.29 1.22 11.93
N MET A 162 0.55 -0.09 11.86
CA MET A 162 1.59 -0.73 12.66
C MET A 162 3.00 -0.20 12.33
N VAL A 163 3.31 -0.06 11.04
CA VAL A 163 4.64 0.31 10.54
C VAL A 163 4.93 1.80 10.65
N GLU A 164 3.94 2.66 10.36
CA GLU A 164 4.10 4.11 10.32
C GLU A 164 3.81 4.79 11.65
N VAL A 165 2.93 4.21 12.48
CA VAL A 165 2.50 4.85 13.73
C VAL A 165 3.00 4.07 14.94
N LYS A 166 2.58 2.80 15.11
CA LYS A 166 2.86 2.06 16.35
C LYS A 166 4.35 1.84 16.57
N ALA A 167 5.05 1.26 15.59
CA ALA A 167 6.47 0.91 15.73
C ALA A 167 7.37 2.13 15.92
N PRO A 168 7.28 3.21 15.11
CA PRO A 168 8.12 4.38 15.29
C PRO A 168 7.84 5.09 16.61
N MET A 169 6.58 5.14 17.05
CA MET A 169 6.21 5.73 18.33
C MET A 169 6.80 4.92 19.50
N LEU A 170 6.67 3.59 19.48
CA LEU A 170 7.19 2.72 20.54
C LEU A 170 8.73 2.78 20.61
N LEU A 171 9.40 2.73 19.46
CA LEU A 171 10.86 2.87 19.38
C LEU A 171 11.32 4.23 19.92
N ARG A 172 10.69 5.33 19.49
CA ARG A 172 11.09 6.68 19.88
C ARG A 172 10.86 6.95 21.37
N LEU A 173 9.76 6.46 21.93
CA LEU A 173 9.46 6.57 23.36
C LEU A 173 10.36 5.65 24.19
N GLY A 174 10.70 4.46 23.69
CA GLY A 174 11.60 3.51 24.34
C GLY A 174 13.08 3.93 24.36
N HIS A 175 13.52 4.78 23.43
CA HIS A 175 14.90 5.28 23.34
C HIS A 175 15.33 6.20 24.50
N VAL A 176 14.40 6.65 25.36
CA VAL A 176 14.67 7.67 26.39
C VAL A 176 15.31 7.11 27.68
N GLY A 177 15.69 5.83 27.75
CA GLY A 177 16.39 5.35 28.96
C GLY A 177 17.02 3.96 29.00
N TYR A 178 16.86 3.09 28.00
CA TYR A 178 17.01 1.66 28.24
C TYR A 178 17.91 0.94 27.23
N SER A 179 19.22 0.91 27.51
CA SER A 179 20.27 0.37 26.62
C SER A 179 20.32 -1.16 26.52
N ALA A 180 19.65 -1.89 27.42
CA ALA A 180 19.77 -3.34 27.53
C ALA A 180 18.99 -4.13 26.46
N TYR A 181 18.18 -3.47 25.62
CA TYR A 181 17.25 -4.17 24.69
C TYR A 181 17.50 -3.82 23.22
N GLY A 182 18.73 -3.44 22.89
CA GLY A 182 19.14 -3.12 21.51
C GLY A 182 18.71 -4.20 20.51
N LYS A 183 18.75 -5.48 20.89
CA LYS A 183 18.32 -6.59 19.99
C LYS A 183 16.85 -6.51 19.57
N LEU A 184 15.93 -6.20 20.48
CA LEU A 184 14.50 -6.07 20.15
C LEU A 184 14.24 -4.81 19.33
N GLN A 185 14.91 -3.71 19.67
CA GLN A 185 14.83 -2.46 18.92
C GLN A 185 15.38 -2.62 17.51
N ASP A 186 16.53 -3.26 17.36
CA ASP A 186 17.18 -3.56 16.08
C ASP A 186 16.32 -4.47 15.22
N GLU A 187 15.72 -5.51 15.81
CA GLU A 187 14.82 -6.42 15.11
C GLU A 187 13.55 -5.69 14.65
N MET A 188 12.96 -4.85 15.50
CA MET A 188 11.79 -4.04 15.14
C MET A 188 12.12 -3.02 14.04
N GLU A 189 13.27 -2.34 14.10
CA GLU A 189 13.74 -1.44 13.05
C GLU A 189 14.02 -2.20 11.74
N ARG A 190 14.61 -3.39 11.82
CA ARG A 190 14.84 -4.26 10.65
C ARG A 190 13.51 -4.65 10.01
N GLN A 191 12.55 -5.14 10.79
CA GLN A 191 11.23 -5.51 10.30
C GLN A 191 10.50 -4.31 9.70
N LYS A 192 10.47 -3.17 10.40
CA LYS A 192 9.92 -1.91 9.89
C LYS A 192 10.52 -1.54 8.54
N LYS A 193 11.84 -1.60 8.38
CA LYS A 193 12.52 -1.34 7.11
C LYS A 193 12.10 -2.33 6.03
N GLU A 194 12.06 -3.63 6.31
CA GLU A 194 11.60 -4.64 5.35
C GLU A 194 10.13 -4.45 4.94
N LEU A 195 9.28 -4.00 5.86
CA LEU A 195 7.88 -3.71 5.58
C LEU A 195 7.69 -2.37 4.85
N ALA A 196 8.54 -1.38 5.15
CA ALA A 196 8.55 -0.08 4.48
C ALA A 196 9.06 -0.17 3.04
N LYS A 197 9.99 -1.09 2.74
CA LYS A 197 10.43 -1.45 1.37
C LYS A 197 9.30 -1.98 0.48
N GLN A 198 8.06 -2.06 0.96
CA GLN A 198 6.91 -2.34 0.10
C GLN A 198 6.36 -1.09 -0.58
N TRP A 199 6.71 0.10 -0.09
CA TRP A 199 6.18 1.36 -0.56
C TRP A 199 7.30 2.38 -0.77
N ARG A 200 7.09 3.28 -1.72
CA ARG A 200 7.88 4.48 -1.90
C ARG A 200 6.93 5.65 -2.10
N TYR A 201 7.45 6.85 -1.93
CA TYR A 201 6.69 8.08 -1.94
C TYR A 201 7.17 8.96 -3.07
N VAL A 202 6.25 9.34 -3.95
CA VAL A 202 6.55 10.18 -5.11
C VAL A 202 5.97 11.55 -4.85
N VAL A 203 6.80 12.58 -4.95
CA VAL A 203 6.34 13.97 -4.90
C VAL A 203 6.06 14.41 -6.33
N THR A 204 4.85 14.88 -6.59
CA THR A 204 4.44 15.37 -7.91
C THR A 204 3.98 16.81 -7.85
N GLN A 205 4.09 17.50 -8.97
CA GLN A 205 3.59 18.85 -9.18
C GLN A 205 2.61 18.84 -10.35
N TRP A 206 1.48 19.52 -10.18
CA TRP A 206 0.62 19.94 -11.28
C TRP A 206 0.61 21.47 -11.35
N THR A 207 0.54 22.03 -12.55
CA THR A 207 0.31 23.46 -12.74
C THR A 207 -0.71 23.66 -13.84
N GLU A 208 -1.73 24.44 -13.55
CA GLU A 208 -2.76 24.85 -14.51
C GLU A 208 -2.58 26.34 -14.74
N GLU A 209 -2.49 26.75 -16.00
CA GLU A 209 -2.41 28.16 -16.38
C GLU A 209 -3.52 28.46 -17.38
N PHE A 210 -4.40 29.38 -17.01
CA PHE A 210 -5.46 29.89 -17.88
C PHE A 210 -4.95 31.15 -18.57
N ASP A 211 -4.80 31.09 -19.88
CA ASP A 211 -4.54 32.26 -20.72
C ASP A 211 -5.66 32.45 -21.76
N ILE A 212 -5.66 33.61 -22.43
CA ILE A 212 -6.59 33.95 -23.52
C ILE A 212 -6.58 32.92 -24.66
N ASP A 213 -5.49 32.18 -24.81
CA ASP A 213 -5.29 31.17 -25.85
C ASP A 213 -5.70 29.75 -25.42
N GLY A 214 -6.08 29.53 -24.15
CA GLY A 214 -6.55 28.25 -23.64
C GLY A 214 -6.04 27.88 -22.24
N LEU A 215 -6.35 26.66 -21.81
CA LEU A 215 -5.84 26.06 -20.58
C LEU A 215 -4.55 25.28 -20.88
N TYR A 216 -3.48 25.57 -20.15
CA TYR A 216 -2.22 24.85 -20.20
C TYR A 216 -2.01 24.07 -18.91
N ASP A 217 -1.88 22.75 -19.05
CA ASP A 217 -1.59 21.85 -17.95
C ASP A 217 -0.14 21.39 -18.01
N HIS A 218 0.54 21.48 -16.87
CA HIS A 218 1.90 20.99 -16.69
C HIS A 218 1.94 20.03 -15.52
N PHE A 219 2.69 18.95 -15.67
CA PHE A 219 2.96 18.04 -14.56
C PHE A 219 4.41 17.60 -14.52
N ALA A 220 4.90 17.40 -13.31
CA ALA A 220 6.27 17.00 -13.06
C ALA A 220 6.33 16.04 -11.87
N VAL A 221 7.27 15.09 -11.93
CA VAL A 221 7.69 14.33 -10.76
C VAL A 221 8.87 15.07 -10.15
N LEU A 222 8.71 15.57 -8.92
CA LEU A 222 9.71 16.37 -8.22
C LEU A 222 10.72 15.49 -7.46
N GLY A 223 10.29 14.33 -6.98
CA GLY A 223 11.19 13.41 -6.30
C GLY A 223 10.57 12.05 -5.98
N ASP A 224 11.42 11.13 -5.56
CA ASP A 224 11.11 9.74 -5.22
C ASP A 224 11.87 9.37 -3.93
N PHE A 225 11.13 8.90 -2.93
CA PHE A 225 11.58 8.82 -1.55
C PHE A 225 11.20 7.48 -0.90
N GLU A 226 12.11 6.91 -0.11
CA GLU A 226 11.84 5.66 0.63
C GLU A 226 10.98 5.87 1.87
N ASP A 227 10.89 7.10 2.38
CA ASP A 227 10.14 7.43 3.59
C ASP A 227 9.19 8.63 3.42
N ARG A 228 8.05 8.53 4.08
CA ARG A 228 6.96 9.52 4.00
C ARG A 228 7.39 10.89 4.53
N CYS A 229 8.10 10.93 5.65
CA CYS A 229 8.48 12.18 6.30
C CYS A 229 9.38 13.03 5.41
N THR A 230 10.39 12.43 4.79
CA THR A 230 11.29 13.11 3.84
C THR A 230 10.52 13.60 2.62
N ALA A 231 9.62 12.78 2.06
CA ALA A 231 8.78 13.18 0.95
C ALA A 231 7.90 14.40 1.28
N PHE A 232 7.33 14.44 2.49
CA PHE A 232 6.53 15.58 2.98
C PHE A 232 7.36 16.85 3.13
N VAL A 233 8.54 16.75 3.76
CA VAL A 233 9.44 17.90 3.93
C VAL A 233 9.83 18.47 2.56
N HIS A 234 10.13 17.59 1.60
CA HIS A 234 10.43 17.99 0.23
C HIS A 234 9.24 18.66 -0.44
N ALA A 235 8.05 18.07 -0.37
CA ALA A 235 6.82 18.63 -0.95
C ALA A 235 6.49 20.03 -0.42
N VAL A 236 6.65 20.27 0.88
CA VAL A 236 6.45 21.60 1.48
C VAL A 236 7.49 22.60 0.98
N THR A 237 8.76 22.19 0.94
CA THR A 237 9.87 23.04 0.47
C THR A 237 9.69 23.44 -1.00
N GLU A 238 9.31 22.49 -1.85
CA GLU A 238 9.03 22.75 -3.27
C GLU A 238 7.83 23.68 -3.44
N MET A 239 6.77 23.52 -2.64
CA MET A 239 5.61 24.41 -2.69
C MET A 239 6.02 25.86 -2.42
N GLU A 240 6.79 26.09 -1.36
CA GLU A 240 7.29 27.43 -1.03
C GLU A 240 8.17 28.01 -2.14
N ALA A 241 9.04 27.20 -2.74
CA ALA A 241 9.88 27.62 -3.85
C ALA A 241 9.07 28.01 -5.09
N ARG A 242 8.05 27.23 -5.46
CA ARG A 242 7.19 27.50 -6.63
C ARG A 242 6.31 28.73 -6.43
N VAL A 243 5.77 28.90 -5.23
CA VAL A 243 5.02 30.12 -4.86
C VAL A 243 5.93 31.35 -5.03
N ARG A 244 7.16 31.30 -4.52
CA ARG A 244 8.15 32.38 -4.67
C ARG A 244 8.53 32.65 -6.12
N GLU A 245 8.82 31.61 -6.90
CA GLU A 245 9.27 31.75 -8.28
C GLU A 245 8.17 32.29 -9.20
N ARG A 246 6.96 31.74 -9.10
CA ARG A 246 5.88 32.00 -10.07
C ARG A 246 4.85 33.03 -9.60
N LEU A 247 4.65 33.18 -8.29
CA LEU A 247 3.54 33.98 -7.75
C LEU A 247 4.00 35.28 -7.07
N GLU A 248 5.21 35.32 -6.49
CA GLU A 248 5.66 36.49 -5.71
C GLU A 248 6.13 37.75 -6.48
N PRO A 249 6.33 37.81 -7.81
CA PRO A 249 6.76 39.09 -8.39
C PRO A 249 5.74 40.22 -8.18
N LYS A 250 4.41 39.95 -8.16
CA LYS A 250 3.34 40.94 -7.85
C LYS A 250 2.01 40.24 -7.47
N VAL A 251 1.47 40.57 -6.27
CA VAL A 251 0.08 40.42 -5.72
C VAL A 251 -0.11 39.37 -4.60
N ASP A 252 -1.02 39.72 -3.66
CA ASP A 252 -1.46 39.03 -2.43
C ASP A 252 -1.88 37.57 -2.61
N TRP A 253 -1.39 36.72 -1.71
CA TRP A 253 -1.61 35.26 -1.68
C TRP A 253 -2.84 34.91 -0.83
N ASN A 254 -3.68 33.97 -1.32
CA ASN A 254 -4.70 33.31 -0.49
C ASN A 254 -4.35 31.82 -0.38
N PRO A 255 -3.85 31.35 0.78
CA PRO A 255 -3.72 29.93 1.04
C PRO A 255 -5.09 29.27 0.93
N LEU A 256 -5.25 28.34 0.00
CA LEU A 256 -6.37 27.42 0.04
C LEU A 256 -5.92 26.17 0.80
N GLU A 257 -6.16 26.14 2.12
CA GLU A 257 -6.21 24.86 2.84
C GLU A 257 -7.49 24.15 2.40
N ARG A 258 -7.37 23.18 1.48
CA ARG A 258 -8.48 22.32 1.09
C ARG A 258 -8.63 21.17 2.09
N ASP A 259 -9.82 21.00 2.63
CA ASP A 259 -10.24 19.79 3.34
C ASP A 259 -10.20 18.60 2.38
N ASP A 260 -9.55 17.52 2.82
CA ASP A 260 -9.34 16.22 2.17
C ASP A 260 -10.63 15.62 1.56
N ARG A 261 -11.80 16.12 1.96
CA ARG A 261 -13.13 15.68 1.48
C ARG A 261 -13.62 16.39 0.23
N VAL A 262 -13.02 17.51 -0.18
CA VAL A 262 -13.37 18.19 -1.44
C VAL A 262 -12.54 17.56 -2.54
N ARG A 263 -13.20 16.80 -3.43
CA ARG A 263 -12.56 16.18 -4.60
C ARG A 263 -11.64 17.21 -5.28
N PRO A 264 -10.38 16.87 -5.63
CA PRO A 264 -9.68 17.67 -6.62
C PRO A 264 -10.61 17.81 -7.85
N PRO A 265 -10.63 18.97 -8.53
CA PRO A 265 -11.47 19.18 -9.70
C PRO A 265 -11.23 18.12 -10.79
N PHE A 266 -10.08 17.45 -10.72
CA PHE A 266 -9.61 16.44 -11.64
C PHE A 266 -9.43 15.11 -10.93
N GLY A 267 -9.77 14.02 -11.63
CA GLY A 267 -9.77 12.64 -11.10
C GLY A 267 -8.44 12.26 -10.45
N ARG A 268 -8.47 11.28 -9.53
CA ARG A 268 -7.26 10.80 -8.87
C ARG A 268 -6.23 10.37 -9.92
N PRO A 269 -4.92 10.63 -9.72
CA PRO A 269 -3.87 10.27 -10.68
C PRO A 269 -3.87 8.79 -11.10
N ASN A 270 -4.43 7.92 -10.26
CA ASN A 270 -5.27 6.78 -10.64
C ASN A 270 -6.01 6.26 -9.38
N LYS A 271 -6.99 5.36 -9.52
CA LYS A 271 -7.71 4.74 -8.39
C LYS A 271 -6.87 3.83 -7.47
N PHE A 272 -5.69 3.43 -7.91
CA PHE A 272 -4.77 2.50 -7.25
C PHE A 272 -3.70 3.20 -6.39
N ASN A 273 -3.49 4.49 -6.59
CA ASN A 273 -2.48 5.28 -5.88
C ASN A 273 -3.15 6.06 -4.74
N LYS A 274 -2.50 6.06 -3.57
CA LYS A 274 -2.99 6.77 -2.39
C LYS A 274 -2.26 8.10 -2.26
N ILE A 275 -2.97 9.20 -2.49
CA ILE A 275 -2.45 10.54 -2.15
C ILE A 275 -2.44 10.62 -0.63
N VAL A 276 -1.25 10.77 -0.05
CA VAL A 276 -1.03 10.86 1.39
C VAL A 276 -0.82 12.28 1.89
N PHE A 277 -0.62 13.23 0.96
CA PHE A 277 -0.53 14.67 1.18
C PHE A 277 -0.88 15.41 -0.12
N SER A 278 -1.56 16.54 -0.02
CA SER A 278 -1.79 17.46 -1.13
C SER A 278 -1.81 18.89 -0.62
N LYS A 279 -1.19 19.81 -1.36
CA LYS A 279 -1.23 21.26 -1.08
C LYS A 279 -1.40 22.00 -2.41
N ALA A 280 -2.16 23.09 -2.38
CA ALA A 280 -2.44 23.90 -3.56
C ALA A 280 -2.14 25.38 -3.29
N ALA A 281 -1.77 26.09 -4.34
CA ALA A 281 -1.58 27.53 -4.37
C ALA A 281 -2.21 28.09 -5.65
N SER A 282 -2.83 29.27 -5.58
CA SER A 282 -3.34 29.93 -6.78
C SER A 282 -2.99 31.41 -6.81
N ARG A 283 -3.07 32.01 -8.00
CA ARG A 283 -2.92 33.45 -8.20
C ARG A 283 -4.13 33.98 -8.92
N ARG A 284 -4.78 35.00 -8.35
CA ARG A 284 -5.81 35.77 -9.05
C ARG A 284 -5.21 36.86 -9.90
N ASP A 285 -5.74 36.99 -11.11
CA ASP A 285 -5.49 38.13 -11.95
C ASP A 285 -6.39 39.32 -11.55
N LYS A 286 -6.28 40.42 -12.29
CA LYS A 286 -7.10 41.63 -12.05
C LYS A 286 -8.58 41.46 -12.42
N THR A 287 -8.95 40.37 -13.08
CA THR A 287 -10.34 40.05 -13.44
C THR A 287 -11.06 39.32 -12.31
N GLY A 288 -10.32 38.90 -11.27
CA GLY A 288 -10.86 38.21 -10.10
C GLY A 288 -10.90 36.69 -10.27
N TYR A 289 -10.38 36.16 -11.38
CA TYR A 289 -10.23 34.74 -11.64
C TYR A 289 -8.81 34.29 -11.27
N ASP A 290 -8.70 33.08 -10.72
CA ASP A 290 -7.42 32.43 -10.49
C ASP A 290 -6.83 31.99 -11.83
N SER A 291 -5.72 32.60 -12.25
CA SER A 291 -5.09 32.40 -13.56
C SER A 291 -3.99 31.35 -13.55
N ILE A 292 -3.40 31.06 -12.40
CA ILE A 292 -2.38 30.01 -12.23
C ILE A 292 -2.70 29.22 -10.96
N TYR A 293 -2.76 27.89 -11.07
CA TYR A 293 -2.84 26.97 -9.94
C TYR A 293 -1.59 26.10 -9.90
N VAL A 294 -0.99 25.92 -8.73
CA VAL A 294 0.09 24.97 -8.49
C VAL A 294 -0.40 23.99 -7.44
N TYR A 295 -0.34 22.70 -7.75
CA TYR A 295 -0.63 21.61 -6.82
C TYR A 295 0.64 20.81 -6.59
N ILE A 296 0.90 20.44 -5.34
CA ILE A 296 1.95 19.47 -4.99
C ILE A 296 1.34 18.36 -4.16
N GLU A 297 1.62 17.13 -4.56
CA GLU A 297 1.08 15.92 -3.94
C GLU A 297 2.20 14.97 -3.55
N VAL A 298 2.04 14.29 -2.40
CA VAL A 298 2.83 13.11 -2.06
C VAL A 298 1.96 11.88 -2.28
N ILE A 299 2.44 10.98 -3.13
CA ILE A 299 1.72 9.81 -3.58
C ILE A 299 2.45 8.57 -3.08
N GLU A 300 1.76 7.75 -2.31
CA GLU A 300 2.22 6.44 -1.87
C GLU A 300 2.03 5.43 -3.01
N VAL A 301 3.13 4.77 -3.40
CA VAL A 301 3.15 3.81 -4.51
C VAL A 301 3.91 2.54 -4.10
N PRO A 302 3.58 1.35 -4.65
CA PRO A 302 4.35 0.15 -4.40
C PRO A 302 5.83 0.35 -4.76
N TYR A 303 6.74 -0.25 -4.00
CA TYR A 303 8.18 -0.09 -4.18
C TYR A 303 8.67 -0.51 -5.57
N ASP A 304 8.05 -1.53 -6.15
CA ASP A 304 8.33 -2.04 -7.50
C ASP A 304 7.50 -1.33 -8.60
N ALA A 305 6.59 -0.43 -8.23
CA ALA A 305 5.82 0.33 -9.20
C ALA A 305 6.78 1.11 -10.11
N VAL A 306 6.51 1.24 -11.39
CA VAL A 306 7.36 2.06 -12.28
C VAL A 306 6.82 3.49 -12.27
N VAL A 307 7.56 4.41 -11.63
CA VAL A 307 7.24 5.85 -11.62
C VAL A 307 7.63 6.44 -12.96
N GLY A 308 6.62 6.71 -13.77
CA GLY A 308 6.75 7.28 -15.10
C GLY A 308 5.42 7.85 -15.58
N GLU A 309 5.38 8.40 -16.79
CA GLU A 309 4.20 9.00 -17.44
C GLU A 309 2.92 8.13 -17.31
N ARG A 310 3.08 6.80 -17.38
CA ARG A 310 1.99 5.81 -17.27
C ARG A 310 1.39 5.66 -15.87
N MET A 311 2.09 6.07 -14.82
CA MET A 311 1.60 5.95 -13.45
C MET A 311 0.52 6.99 -13.13
N PHE A 312 0.58 8.14 -13.80
CA PHE A 312 -0.27 9.32 -13.57
C PHE A 312 -1.17 9.65 -14.76
N ASN A 313 -1.01 8.96 -15.90
CA ASN A 313 -1.95 9.02 -17.01
C ASN A 313 -3.17 8.13 -16.74
N ARG A 314 -4.27 8.73 -16.24
CA ARG A 314 -5.66 8.43 -16.66
C ARG A 314 -6.70 9.19 -15.81
N GLU A 315 -7.40 10.13 -16.46
CA GLU A 315 -8.87 10.35 -16.46
C GLU A 315 -9.25 11.80 -16.86
N CYS A 316 -8.29 12.72 -17.02
CA CYS A 316 -8.57 14.05 -17.57
C CYS A 316 -8.58 13.96 -19.10
N GLY A 317 -9.77 14.02 -19.73
CA GLY A 317 -9.96 13.90 -21.19
C GLY A 317 -9.41 15.06 -22.03
N TRP A 318 -8.22 15.57 -21.73
CA TRP A 318 -7.61 16.73 -22.40
C TRP A 318 -6.16 16.46 -22.80
N ASP A 319 -5.75 16.98 -23.96
CA ASP A 319 -4.40 16.87 -24.52
C ASP A 319 -3.40 17.65 -23.64
N VAL A 320 -2.76 16.98 -22.68
CA VAL A 320 -1.66 17.54 -21.90
C VAL A 320 -0.37 17.46 -22.72
N HIS A 321 0.13 18.60 -23.19
CA HIS A 321 1.45 18.70 -23.85
C HIS A 321 2.58 18.57 -22.81
N TYR A 322 3.23 17.40 -22.73
CA TYR A 322 4.29 17.13 -21.74
C TYR A 322 5.72 17.45 -22.21
N PHE A 323 6.49 18.07 -21.31
CA PHE A 323 7.95 18.19 -21.36
C PHE A 323 8.55 17.39 -20.18
N TYR A 324 9.37 16.39 -20.47
CA TYR A 324 9.90 15.45 -19.46
C TYR A 324 11.35 15.82 -19.09
N GLU A 325 11.61 16.35 -17.88
CA GLU A 325 12.96 16.50 -17.35
C GLU A 325 13.32 15.37 -16.37
N LYS A 326 14.02 14.37 -16.93
CA LYS A 326 15.13 13.59 -16.36
C LYS A 326 15.00 13.00 -14.93
N LEU A 327 14.53 11.75 -14.86
CA LEU A 327 14.99 10.72 -13.91
C LEU A 327 14.90 9.37 -14.65
N THR A 328 15.97 8.81 -15.22
CA THR A 328 16.75 7.76 -14.55
C THR A 328 17.95 7.37 -15.41
N GLY A 329 19.13 7.26 -14.79
CA GLY A 329 20.34 6.70 -15.40
C GLY A 329 20.38 5.17 -15.46
N SER A 330 19.23 4.49 -15.50
CA SER A 330 19.14 3.02 -15.61
C SER A 330 19.26 2.61 -17.09
N LYS A 331 20.38 1.97 -17.46
CA LYS A 331 20.62 1.48 -18.84
C LYS A 331 19.65 0.37 -19.28
N LYS A 332 18.98 -0.33 -18.35
CA LYS A 332 18.08 -1.46 -18.67
C LYS A 332 16.66 -1.00 -19.01
N ASP A 333 16.14 0.01 -18.34
CA ASP A 333 14.78 0.52 -18.62
C ASP A 333 14.74 1.41 -19.86
N LYS A 334 15.84 2.13 -20.12
CA LYS A 334 16.03 2.91 -21.34
C LYS A 334 15.93 2.05 -22.61
N GLN A 335 16.44 0.81 -22.60
CA GLN A 335 16.31 -0.06 -23.78
C GLN A 335 14.87 -0.49 -24.06
N LYS A 336 14.04 -0.66 -23.03
CA LYS A 336 12.64 -1.07 -23.19
C LYS A 336 11.74 0.12 -23.56
N SER A 337 12.00 1.31 -23.01
CA SER A 337 11.32 2.55 -23.41
C SER A 337 11.72 2.97 -24.82
N ASP A 338 13.02 2.91 -25.17
CA ASP A 338 13.52 3.25 -26.51
C ASP A 338 13.01 2.25 -27.55
N ALA A 339 12.88 0.96 -27.20
CA ALA A 339 12.25 -0.03 -28.08
C ALA A 339 10.76 0.27 -28.33
N LEU A 340 9.98 0.64 -27.29
CA LEU A 340 8.58 1.03 -27.45
C LEU A 340 8.42 2.37 -28.18
N PHE A 341 9.26 3.37 -27.92
CA PHE A 341 9.26 4.67 -28.62
C PHE A 341 9.72 4.55 -30.09
N SER A 342 10.55 3.55 -30.39
CA SER A 342 11.01 3.25 -31.77
C SER A 342 9.97 2.54 -32.64
N LEU A 343 8.88 2.05 -32.05
CA LEU A 343 7.79 1.45 -32.82
C LEU A 343 7.14 2.54 -33.66
N LYS A 344 7.40 2.50 -34.97
CA LYS A 344 6.72 3.37 -35.93
C LYS A 344 5.20 3.22 -35.73
N ARG A 345 4.56 4.32 -35.32
CA ARG A 345 3.10 4.39 -35.15
C ARG A 345 2.38 4.30 -36.49
N ASP A 346 3.03 4.80 -37.55
CA ASP A 346 2.67 4.52 -38.94
C ASP A 346 3.10 3.11 -39.35
N ARG A 347 2.09 2.28 -39.55
CA ARG A 347 2.15 0.92 -40.06
C ARG A 347 1.92 0.91 -41.57
N LYS A 348 2.35 -0.18 -42.17
CA LYS A 348 2.12 -0.39 -43.59
C LYS A 348 0.63 -0.53 -43.85
N LYS A 349 0.14 0.26 -44.81
CA LYS A 349 -1.25 0.20 -45.27
C LYS A 349 -1.56 -1.22 -45.77
N PRO A 350 -2.63 -1.88 -45.29
CA PRO A 350 -3.00 -3.24 -45.69
C PRO A 350 -3.70 -3.23 -47.07
N THR A 351 -3.03 -2.69 -48.09
CA THR A 351 -3.62 -2.41 -49.42
C THR A 351 -4.09 -3.65 -50.16
N GLN A 352 -3.62 -4.83 -49.77
CA GLN A 352 -4.08 -6.12 -50.27
C GLN A 352 -5.38 -6.60 -49.62
N CYS A 353 -5.79 -6.06 -48.46
CA CYS A 353 -7.01 -6.46 -47.79
C CYS A 353 -8.25 -5.87 -48.44
N HIS A 354 -9.29 -6.69 -48.61
CA HIS A 354 -10.57 -6.23 -49.17
C HIS A 354 -11.21 -5.15 -48.28
N LEU A 355 -11.04 -5.23 -46.94
CA LEU A 355 -11.53 -4.24 -45.97
C LEU A 355 -10.90 -2.86 -46.18
N TRP A 356 -9.66 -2.79 -46.67
CA TRP A 356 -8.99 -1.53 -47.00
C TRP A 356 -9.57 -0.85 -48.24
N LYS A 357 -10.22 -1.62 -49.11
CA LYS A 357 -10.77 -1.15 -50.38
C LYS A 357 -12.22 -0.67 -50.26
N LYS A 358 -12.95 -1.09 -49.22
CA LYS A 358 -14.34 -0.67 -48.97
C LYS A 358 -14.41 0.76 -48.47
N GLU A 359 -15.24 1.61 -49.07
CA GLU A 359 -15.44 3.00 -48.63
C GLU A 359 -16.08 3.04 -47.24
N GLU A 360 -17.13 2.25 -47.04
CA GLU A 360 -17.82 2.08 -45.76
C GLU A 360 -17.70 0.63 -45.28
N LEU A 361 -17.54 0.45 -43.97
CA LEU A 361 -17.48 -0.84 -43.30
C LEU A 361 -18.77 -1.07 -42.50
N THR A 362 -19.27 -2.29 -42.53
CA THR A 362 -20.45 -2.74 -41.78
C THR A 362 -20.09 -3.86 -40.82
N ASP A 363 -20.96 -4.15 -39.84
CA ASP A 363 -20.75 -5.27 -38.91
C ASP A 363 -20.55 -6.59 -39.67
N GLY A 364 -21.35 -6.82 -40.71
CA GLY A 364 -21.27 -8.02 -41.56
C GLY A 364 -19.95 -8.16 -42.33
N ASP A 365 -19.18 -7.08 -42.49
CA ASP A 365 -17.86 -7.14 -43.12
C ASP A 365 -16.77 -7.66 -42.17
N LEU A 366 -16.97 -7.51 -40.85
CA LEU A 366 -16.02 -7.93 -39.82
C LEU A 366 -16.46 -9.25 -39.18
N ASP A 367 -17.76 -9.49 -39.10
CA ASP A 367 -18.34 -10.70 -38.55
C ASP A 367 -17.95 -11.90 -39.42
N ASN A 368 -17.29 -12.89 -38.80
CA ASN A 368 -16.74 -14.07 -39.47
C ASN A 368 -15.64 -13.84 -40.51
N ALA A 369 -15.15 -12.61 -40.71
CA ALA A 369 -14.10 -12.31 -41.70
C ALA A 369 -12.70 -12.83 -41.30
N PHE A 370 -12.54 -13.31 -40.06
CA PHE A 370 -11.23 -13.63 -39.51
C PHE A 370 -11.16 -15.03 -38.87
N ASP A 371 -9.99 -15.65 -38.97
CA ASP A 371 -9.57 -16.80 -38.17
C ASP A 371 -8.69 -16.30 -37.00
N VAL A 372 -8.92 -16.81 -35.80
CA VAL A 372 -8.04 -16.55 -34.65
C VAL A 372 -6.80 -17.42 -34.77
N LEU A 373 -5.62 -16.79 -34.84
CA LEU A 373 -4.34 -17.52 -34.88
C LEU A 373 -3.72 -17.67 -33.49
N HIS A 374 -3.83 -16.64 -32.64
CA HIS A 374 -3.25 -16.64 -31.31
C HIS A 374 -4.03 -15.71 -30.38
N THR A 375 -4.15 -16.09 -29.11
CA THR A 375 -4.79 -15.29 -28.05
C THR A 375 -3.72 -14.89 -27.04
N PHE A 376 -3.46 -13.59 -26.90
CA PHE A 376 -2.50 -13.06 -25.94
C PHE A 376 -3.13 -12.85 -24.56
N SER A 377 -4.39 -12.44 -24.53
CA SER A 377 -5.15 -12.19 -23.31
C SER A 377 -6.64 -12.42 -23.58
N GLU A 378 -7.33 -12.98 -22.59
CA GLU A 378 -8.75 -13.29 -22.63
C GLU A 378 -9.36 -13.11 -21.23
N ASP A 379 -10.25 -12.14 -21.12
CA ASP A 379 -11.08 -11.81 -19.96
C ASP A 379 -12.50 -11.52 -20.49
N SER A 380 -13.51 -11.67 -19.63
CA SER A 380 -14.89 -11.24 -19.88
C SER A 380 -15.02 -9.85 -20.52
N HIS A 381 -14.19 -8.89 -20.09
CA HIS A 381 -14.32 -7.48 -20.50
C HIS A 381 -13.11 -6.96 -21.29
N PHE A 382 -12.15 -7.84 -21.60
CA PHE A 382 -10.96 -7.48 -22.35
C PHE A 382 -10.40 -8.69 -23.10
N SER A 383 -10.12 -8.58 -24.39
CA SER A 383 -9.35 -9.60 -25.08
C SER A 383 -8.42 -9.01 -26.12
N ARG A 384 -7.27 -9.68 -26.32
CA ARG A 384 -6.29 -9.30 -27.34
C ARG A 384 -5.82 -10.52 -28.10
N ARG A 385 -6.04 -10.51 -29.42
CA ARG A 385 -5.86 -11.70 -30.28
C ARG A 385 -5.18 -11.32 -31.59
N LEU A 386 -4.24 -12.15 -32.04
CA LEU A 386 -3.76 -12.14 -33.42
C LEU A 386 -4.75 -12.92 -34.29
N ILE A 387 -5.29 -12.26 -35.29
CA ILE A 387 -6.28 -12.81 -36.20
C ILE A 387 -5.83 -12.65 -37.66
N LYS A 388 -6.38 -13.46 -38.55
CA LYS A 388 -6.05 -13.48 -39.99
C LYS A 388 -7.32 -13.35 -40.81
N CYS A 389 -7.34 -12.40 -41.74
CA CYS A 389 -8.43 -12.25 -42.70
C CYS A 389 -8.52 -13.50 -43.59
N LYS A 390 -9.72 -14.10 -43.67
CA LYS A 390 -9.96 -15.34 -44.43
C LYS A 390 -9.78 -15.17 -45.93
N ASP A 391 -10.12 -14.00 -46.46
CA ASP A 391 -10.14 -13.78 -47.91
C ASP A 391 -8.77 -13.44 -48.50
N CYS A 392 -7.96 -12.65 -47.79
CA CYS A 392 -6.68 -12.15 -48.31
C CYS A 392 -5.45 -12.55 -47.47
N GLY A 393 -5.66 -13.14 -46.29
CA GLY A 393 -4.59 -13.54 -45.39
C GLY A 393 -3.89 -12.41 -44.62
N GLN A 394 -4.34 -11.15 -44.72
CA GLN A 394 -3.81 -10.04 -43.91
C GLN A 394 -3.98 -10.34 -42.42
N LEU A 395 -2.93 -10.13 -41.64
CA LEU A 395 -2.96 -10.27 -40.19
C LEU A 395 -3.43 -8.99 -39.52
N TYR A 396 -4.20 -9.12 -38.46
CA TYR A 396 -4.59 -8.02 -37.60
C TYR A 396 -4.35 -8.39 -36.14
N LEU A 397 -3.87 -7.43 -35.36
CA LEU A 397 -3.96 -7.50 -33.91
C LEU A 397 -5.30 -6.87 -33.52
N LYS A 398 -6.20 -7.72 -33.01
CA LYS A 398 -7.53 -7.33 -32.52
C LYS A 398 -7.49 -7.12 -31.02
N GLU A 399 -8.02 -5.99 -30.58
CA GLU A 399 -8.31 -5.72 -29.17
C GLU A 399 -9.80 -5.47 -29.00
N PHE A 400 -10.39 -6.07 -27.97
CA PHE A 400 -11.73 -5.79 -27.47
C PHE A 400 -11.63 -5.30 -26.03
N TYR A 401 -12.40 -4.28 -25.70
CA TYR A 401 -12.53 -3.74 -24.35
C TYR A 401 -13.97 -3.27 -24.09
N GLU A 402 -14.46 -3.51 -22.88
CA GLU A 402 -15.77 -3.09 -22.40
C GLU A 402 -15.63 -2.20 -21.14
N GLU A 403 -16.33 -1.07 -21.12
CA GLU A 403 -16.39 -0.16 -19.97
C GLU A 403 -17.53 -0.54 -19.03
N ILE A 404 -17.22 -1.32 -17.99
CA ILE A 404 -18.25 -1.77 -17.05
C ILE A 404 -18.71 -0.61 -16.15
N ASP A 405 -19.94 -0.15 -16.35
CA ASP A 405 -20.57 0.86 -15.49
C ASP A 405 -21.58 0.27 -14.49
N TRP A 406 -21.96 -1.00 -14.67
CA TRP A 406 -22.95 -1.75 -13.86
C TRP A 406 -24.36 -1.13 -13.85
N ILE A 407 -24.67 -0.26 -14.81
CA ILE A 407 -25.92 0.48 -14.92
C ILE A 407 -26.62 0.07 -16.22
N ASP A 408 -27.75 -0.64 -16.06
CA ASP A 408 -28.68 -1.03 -17.13
C ASP A 408 -28.17 -2.08 -18.15
N GLY A 409 -26.94 -2.59 -18.00
CA GLY A 409 -26.45 -3.80 -18.67
C GLY A 409 -26.07 -3.67 -20.14
N GLU A 410 -26.12 -2.46 -20.70
CA GLU A 410 -25.57 -2.11 -22.02
C GLU A 410 -24.29 -1.28 -21.85
N ASP A 411 -23.21 -1.94 -21.42
CA ASP A 411 -21.90 -1.33 -21.25
C ASP A 411 -21.30 -0.91 -22.62
N PRO A 412 -20.62 0.25 -22.73
CA PRO A 412 -19.90 0.63 -23.94
C PRO A 412 -18.85 -0.40 -24.35
N GLN A 413 -18.81 -0.75 -25.63
CA GLN A 413 -17.86 -1.72 -26.19
C GLN A 413 -17.04 -1.15 -27.33
N TYR A 414 -15.74 -1.45 -27.34
CA TYR A 414 -14.82 -0.97 -28.35
C TYR A 414 -13.97 -2.10 -28.90
N VAL A 415 -13.82 -2.15 -30.23
CA VAL A 415 -12.95 -3.11 -30.90
C VAL A 415 -12.03 -2.39 -31.87
N THR A 416 -10.73 -2.64 -31.74
CA THR A 416 -9.72 -2.08 -32.63
C THR A 416 -8.96 -3.18 -33.36
N TYR A 417 -8.75 -2.98 -34.66
CA TYR A 417 -8.00 -3.89 -35.54
C TYR A 417 -6.81 -3.15 -36.14
N ILE A 418 -5.60 -3.52 -35.73
CA ILE A 418 -4.35 -2.95 -36.26
C ILE A 418 -3.74 -3.95 -37.26
N PRO A 419 -3.53 -3.58 -38.53
CA PRO A 419 -2.84 -4.44 -39.48
C PRO A 419 -1.37 -4.62 -39.07
N VAL A 420 -0.90 -5.86 -39.10
CA VAL A 420 0.48 -6.24 -38.78
C VAL A 420 1.05 -7.10 -39.90
N GLU A 421 2.35 -7.04 -40.14
CA GLU A 421 3.02 -7.82 -41.19
C GLU A 421 3.38 -9.23 -40.72
N SER A 422 3.51 -9.44 -39.41
CA SER A 422 3.95 -10.72 -38.84
C SER A 422 3.48 -10.95 -37.41
N GLN A 423 3.53 -12.20 -36.96
CA GLN A 423 3.29 -12.55 -35.56
C GLN A 423 4.26 -11.87 -34.59
N LYS A 424 5.54 -11.74 -34.97
CA LYS A 424 6.56 -11.06 -34.15
C LYS A 424 6.23 -9.58 -33.94
N GLU A 425 5.71 -8.91 -34.97
CA GLU A 425 5.23 -7.54 -34.85
C GLU A 425 4.02 -7.46 -33.91
N ALA A 426 3.07 -8.39 -34.04
CA ALA A 426 1.93 -8.48 -33.12
C ALA A 426 2.36 -8.68 -31.66
N GLU A 427 3.31 -9.58 -31.40
CA GLU A 427 3.90 -9.81 -30.06
C GLU A 427 4.54 -8.55 -29.49
N THR A 428 5.16 -7.74 -30.35
CA THR A 428 5.79 -6.48 -29.95
C THR A 428 4.74 -5.42 -29.60
N ILE A 429 3.70 -5.27 -30.43
CA ILE A 429 2.59 -4.33 -30.18
C ILE A 429 1.77 -4.78 -28.97
N ASN A 430 1.64 -6.08 -28.73
CA ASN A 430 0.94 -6.62 -27.56
C ASN A 430 1.53 -6.17 -26.20
N GLN A 431 2.74 -5.60 -26.18
CA GLN A 431 3.35 -5.06 -24.96
C GLN A 431 2.93 -3.61 -24.65
N VAL A 432 2.16 -2.96 -25.54
CA VAL A 432 1.67 -1.60 -25.33
C VAL A 432 0.36 -1.60 -24.53
N GLY A 433 0.11 -0.50 -23.81
CA GLY A 433 -1.14 -0.31 -23.07
C GLY A 433 -2.34 -0.04 -23.99
N LEU A 434 -3.54 -0.06 -23.41
CA LEU A 434 -4.82 0.13 -24.11
C LEU A 434 -4.89 1.45 -24.89
N TRP A 435 -4.36 2.56 -24.32
CA TRP A 435 -4.39 3.85 -25.01
C TRP A 435 -3.31 3.96 -26.09
N GLU A 436 -2.10 3.46 -25.86
CA GLU A 436 -1.06 3.47 -26.89
C GLU A 436 -1.42 2.57 -28.08
N PHE A 437 -2.28 1.57 -27.86
CA PHE A 437 -2.86 0.76 -28.92
C PHE A 437 -3.66 1.61 -29.92
N GLN A 438 -4.40 2.62 -29.43
CA GLN A 438 -5.12 3.57 -30.27
C GLN A 438 -4.21 4.55 -31.02
N ALA A 439 -2.91 4.61 -30.73
CA ALA A 439 -1.99 5.49 -31.45
C ALA A 439 -1.51 4.89 -32.79
N PHE A 440 -1.77 3.61 -33.06
CA PHE A 440 -1.32 2.97 -34.31
C PHE A 440 -2.24 3.32 -35.49
N SER A 441 -1.64 3.53 -36.64
CA SER A 441 -2.31 3.90 -37.88
C SER A 441 -1.67 3.14 -39.05
N PRO A 442 -2.43 2.66 -40.05
CA PRO A 442 -3.88 2.69 -40.07
C PRO A 442 -4.49 1.66 -39.12
N ARG A 443 -5.76 1.84 -38.73
CA ARG A 443 -6.53 0.86 -37.95
C ARG A 443 -8.02 0.93 -38.27
N ILE A 444 -8.75 -0.15 -38.02
CA ILE A 444 -10.22 -0.15 -38.01
C ILE A 444 -10.68 -0.01 -36.55
N ASN A 445 -11.61 0.90 -36.31
CA ASN A 445 -12.35 0.97 -35.05
C ASN A 445 -13.80 0.52 -35.27
N ARG A 446 -14.32 -0.25 -34.33
CA ARG A 446 -15.73 -0.61 -34.19
C ARG A 446 -16.14 -0.18 -32.78
N ASP A 447 -16.80 0.97 -32.71
CA ASP A 447 -17.17 1.63 -31.47
C ASP A 447 -18.67 1.45 -31.25
N TRP A 448 -19.02 0.97 -30.06
CA TRP A 448 -20.38 0.82 -29.58
C TRP A 448 -20.52 1.60 -28.26
N PRO A 449 -20.55 2.94 -28.34
CA PRO A 449 -20.81 3.80 -27.20
C PRO A 449 -22.23 3.60 -26.65
N LYS A 450 -22.42 3.92 -25.36
CA LYS A 450 -23.74 3.97 -24.73
C LYS A 450 -24.55 5.13 -25.33
N ASP A 451 -25.84 4.89 -25.58
CA ASP A 451 -26.81 5.87 -26.10
C ASP A 451 -26.47 6.50 -27.48
N GLU A 452 -25.46 5.98 -28.18
CA GLU A 452 -25.03 6.48 -29.48
C GLU A 452 -25.06 5.38 -30.56
N PRO A 453 -25.27 5.73 -31.85
CA PRO A 453 -25.21 4.75 -32.92
C PRO A 453 -23.81 4.09 -33.03
N LYS A 454 -23.80 2.78 -33.31
CA LYS A 454 -22.57 2.02 -33.62
C LYS A 454 -21.85 2.63 -34.81
N LYS A 455 -20.52 2.72 -34.74
CA LYS A 455 -19.68 3.26 -35.81
C LYS A 455 -18.56 2.28 -36.15
N ILE A 456 -18.33 2.05 -37.44
CA ILE A 456 -17.20 1.26 -37.93
C ILE A 456 -16.49 2.07 -39.00
N TYR A 457 -15.20 2.33 -38.78
CA TYR A 457 -14.47 3.23 -39.67
C TYR A 457 -12.97 2.99 -39.61
N TRP A 458 -12.27 3.47 -40.65
CA TRP A 458 -10.82 3.50 -40.69
C TRP A 458 -10.28 4.78 -40.07
N ILE A 459 -9.17 4.66 -39.37
CA ILE A 459 -8.34 5.79 -38.94
C ILE A 459 -7.00 5.68 -39.67
N GLY A 460 -6.56 6.78 -40.30
CA GLY A 460 -5.29 6.85 -41.03
C GLY A 460 -5.30 6.21 -42.43
N ARG A 461 -6.47 6.14 -43.08
CA ARG A 461 -6.62 5.57 -44.41
C ARG A 461 -5.95 6.39 -45.51
#